data_AF-E2QR47-F1
#
_entry.id   AF-E2QR47-F1
#
_cell.length_a   1.000
_cell.length_b   1.000
_cell.length_c   1.000
_cell.angle_alpha   90.00
_cell.angle_beta   90.00
_cell.angle_gamma   90.00
#
_symmetry.space_group_name_H-M   'P 1'
#
loop_
_entity.id
_entity.type
_entity.pdbx_description
1 polymer ?
#
loop_
_entity_poly.entity_id
_entity_poly.type
_entity_poly.pdbx_seq_one_letter_code
_entity_poly.pdbx_strand_id
1 'polypeptide(L)'
;NESRFEEIKKEVSSYIKKIGYNPAAVAFVPISGWHGDNMLEPSTKMPWFKGWQVERKEGKAEGKCLIEALDAILPPARPTDKALRLPLQDVYKIG
;
A
#
# COMPACT_ATOMS: atom_id res chain seq x y z
N ASN A 1 -3.04 18.89 12.78
CA ASN A 1 -4.36 18.41 13.22
C ASN A 1 -4.43 16.90 13.12
N GLU A 2 -4.03 16.22 14.18
CA GLU A 2 -4.13 14.76 14.32
C GLU A 2 -5.58 14.27 14.20
N SER A 3 -6.55 14.99 14.76
CA SER A 3 -7.96 14.60 14.68
C SER A 3 -8.49 14.53 13.25
N ARG A 4 -8.08 15.47 12.38
CA ARG A 4 -8.50 15.48 10.98
C ARG A 4 -7.92 14.29 10.20
N PHE A 5 -6.69 13.90 10.51
CA PHE A 5 -6.08 12.71 9.93
C PHE A 5 -6.83 11.44 10.37
N GLU A 6 -7.14 11.30 11.66
CA GLU A 6 -7.88 10.15 12.18
C GLU A 6 -9.32 10.06 11.61
N GLU A 7 -9.97 11.20 11.41
CA GLU A 7 -11.27 11.27 10.74
C GLU A 7 -11.20 10.73 9.30
N ILE A 8 -10.26 11.24 8.49
CA ILE A 8 -10.05 10.81 7.10
C ILE A 8 -9.69 9.32 7.06
N LYS A 9 -8.78 8.88 7.93
CA LYS A 9 -8.38 7.48 8.03
C LYS A 9 -9.58 6.57 8.29
N LYS A 10 -10.49 6.95 9.17
CA LYS A 10 -11.71 6.18 9.50
C LYS A 10 -12.68 6.12 8.32
N GLU A 11 -12.91 7.25 7.65
CA GLU A 11 -13.83 7.32 6.50
C GLU A 11 -13.30 6.51 5.32
N VAL A 12 -12.03 6.70 4.97
CA VAL A 12 -11.36 5.97 3.88
C VAL A 12 -11.28 4.47 4.21
N SER A 13 -10.94 4.09 5.45
CA SER A 13 -10.95 2.68 5.87
C SER A 13 -12.31 2.03 5.67
N SER A 14 -13.39 2.75 5.97
CA SER A 14 -14.75 2.25 5.77
C SER A 14 -15.10 2.10 4.29
N TYR A 15 -14.63 3.04 3.47
CA TYR A 15 -14.86 3.04 2.02
C TYR A 15 -14.12 1.89 1.32
N ILE A 16 -12.81 1.74 1.55
CA ILE A 16 -12.00 0.68 0.93
C ILE A 16 -12.45 -0.72 1.37
N LYS A 17 -12.95 -0.86 2.60
CA LYS A 17 -13.55 -2.11 3.09
C LYS A 17 -14.79 -2.51 2.30
N LYS A 18 -15.63 -1.54 1.91
CA LYS A 18 -16.81 -1.80 1.05
C LYS A 18 -16.42 -2.25 -0.36
N ILE A 19 -15.30 -1.75 -0.88
CA ILE A 19 -14.76 -2.14 -2.19
C ILE A 19 -14.19 -3.56 -2.16
N GLY A 20 -13.78 -4.05 -0.98
CA GLY A 20 -13.23 -5.39 -0.78
C GLY A 20 -11.75 -5.43 -0.38
N TYR A 21 -11.13 -4.26 -0.17
CA TYR A 21 -9.77 -4.19 0.38
C TYR A 21 -9.78 -4.38 1.89
N ASN A 22 -8.72 -5.00 2.43
CA ASN A 22 -8.51 -5.06 3.87
C ASN A 22 -7.85 -3.76 4.36
N PRO A 23 -8.51 -2.93 5.19
CA PRO A 23 -7.92 -1.68 5.68
C PRO A 23 -6.63 -1.89 6.48
N ALA A 24 -6.48 -3.03 7.15
CA ALA A 24 -5.26 -3.35 7.90
C ALA A 24 -4.04 -3.57 6.97
N ALA A 25 -4.26 -3.88 5.69
CA ALA A 25 -3.19 -4.08 4.71
C ALA A 25 -2.74 -2.77 4.02
N VAL A 26 -3.38 -1.64 4.36
CA VAL A 26 -3.19 -0.34 3.70
C VAL A 26 -2.47 0.62 4.65
N ALA A 27 -1.36 1.18 4.18
CA ALA A 27 -0.59 2.17 4.92
C ALA A 27 -1.27 3.55 4.80
N PHE A 28 -1.49 4.22 5.93
CA PHE A 28 -2.00 5.59 5.98
C PHE A 28 -0.86 6.53 6.38
N VAL A 29 -0.40 7.36 5.44
CA VAL A 29 0.73 8.28 5.63
C VAL A 29 0.24 9.71 5.48
N PRO A 30 0.33 10.57 6.52
CA PRO A 30 0.05 12.00 6.38
C PRO A 30 1.22 12.65 5.65
N ILE A 31 0.99 13.16 4.43
CA ILE A 31 2.04 13.76 3.60
C ILE A 31 1.71 15.20 3.22
N SER A 32 2.75 15.96 2.86
CA SER A 32 2.60 17.19 2.09
C SER A 32 3.43 17.10 0.82
N GLY A 33 2.77 16.89 -0.33
CA GLY A 33 3.46 16.78 -1.62
C GLY A 33 4.18 18.07 -2.03
N TRP A 34 3.68 19.24 -1.61
CA TRP A 34 4.31 20.53 -1.91
C TRP A 34 5.56 20.80 -1.08
N HIS A 35 5.53 20.44 0.20
CA HIS A 35 6.65 20.70 1.13
C HIS A 35 7.57 19.50 1.32
N GLY A 36 7.26 18.33 0.76
CA GLY A 36 8.04 17.10 0.88
C GLY A 36 7.86 16.38 2.23
N ASP A 37 6.97 16.83 3.10
CA ASP A 37 6.78 16.28 4.45
C ASP A 37 6.33 14.79 4.37
N ASN A 38 7.05 13.90 5.05
CA ASN A 38 6.83 12.43 5.10
C ASN A 38 6.90 11.73 3.73
N MET A 39 7.49 12.34 2.71
CA MET A 39 7.66 11.70 1.39
C MET A 39 8.87 10.75 1.38
N LEU A 40 10.06 11.32 1.60
CA LEU A 40 11.33 10.60 1.66
C LEU A 40 11.87 10.54 3.10
N GLU A 41 11.69 11.63 3.84
CA GLU A 41 12.18 11.79 5.21
C GLU A 41 11.02 12.13 6.15
N PRO A 42 11.11 11.72 7.44
CA PRO A 42 10.08 12.03 8.42
C PRO A 42 10.04 13.55 8.69
N SER A 43 8.84 14.10 8.69
CA SER A 43 8.62 15.53 8.95
C SER A 43 8.72 15.85 10.43
N THR A 44 9.44 16.91 10.76
CA THR A 44 9.51 17.46 12.12
C THR A 44 8.23 18.20 12.53
N LYS A 45 7.35 18.56 11.57
CA LYS A 45 6.10 19.27 11.82
C LYS A 45 4.98 18.38 12.36
N MET A 46 5.16 17.06 12.30
CA MET A 46 4.15 16.06 12.69
C MET A 46 4.68 15.12 13.78
N PRO A 47 5.07 15.63 14.96
CA PRO A 47 5.64 14.80 16.04
C PRO A 47 4.65 13.78 16.61
N TRP A 48 3.34 13.98 16.38
CA TRP A 48 2.27 13.06 16.77
C TRP A 48 2.23 11.80 15.89
N PHE A 49 2.73 11.86 14.65
CA PHE A 49 2.71 10.72 13.74
C PHE A 49 3.88 9.77 14.06
N LYS A 50 3.58 8.65 14.70
CA LYS A 50 4.58 7.65 15.09
C LYS A 50 5.01 6.73 13.95
N GLY A 51 4.21 6.68 12.88
CA GLY A 51 4.41 5.79 11.75
C GLY A 51 3.10 5.13 11.32
N TRP A 52 3.12 4.56 10.13
CA TRP A 52 2.08 3.69 9.61
C TRP A 52 2.45 2.23 9.91
N GLN A 53 1.44 1.38 10.02
CA GLN A 53 1.60 -0.07 10.20
C GLN A 53 0.62 -0.77 9.26
N VAL A 54 1.09 -1.83 8.60
CA VAL A 54 0.25 -2.70 7.77
C VAL A 54 0.42 -4.15 8.20
N GLU A 55 -0.69 -4.87 8.20
CA GLU A 55 -0.78 -6.30 8.49
C GLU A 55 -1.34 -7.03 7.27
N ARG A 56 -0.50 -7.90 6.68
CA ARG A 56 -0.83 -8.73 5.53
C ARG A 56 -0.62 -10.20 5.90
N LYS A 57 -1.17 -11.10 5.10
CA LYS A 57 -1.00 -12.55 5.32
C LYS A 57 0.47 -12.97 5.24
N GLU A 58 1.26 -12.29 4.42
CA GLU A 58 2.68 -12.60 4.23
C GLU A 58 3.62 -11.86 5.22
N GLY A 59 3.11 -10.95 6.06
CA GLY A 59 3.93 -10.24 7.04
C GLY A 59 3.37 -8.90 7.52
N LYS A 60 3.98 -8.36 8.58
CA LYS A 60 3.74 -7.00 9.08
C LYS A 60 4.86 -6.08 8.60
N ALA A 61 4.50 -4.87 8.21
CA ALA A 61 5.47 -3.82 7.88
C ALA A 61 5.08 -2.52 8.57
N GLU A 62 6.08 -1.73 8.94
CA GLU A 62 5.90 -0.43 9.55
C GLU A 62 6.93 0.56 8.99
N GLY A 63 6.59 1.83 9.04
CA GLY A 63 7.44 2.91 8.54
C GLY A 63 6.84 4.27 8.86
N LYS A 64 7.52 5.34 8.45
CA LYS A 64 7.12 6.73 8.67
C LYS A 64 6.92 7.50 7.37
N CYS A 65 7.62 7.12 6.32
CA CYS A 65 7.63 7.84 5.06
C CYS A 65 6.82 7.10 3.98
N LEU A 66 6.46 7.84 2.92
CA LEU A 66 5.78 7.28 1.76
C LEU A 66 6.68 6.30 1.00
N ILE A 67 7.98 6.59 0.89
CA ILE A 67 8.93 5.68 0.24
C ILE A 67 9.00 4.31 0.94
N GLU A 68 9.02 4.29 2.27
CA GLU A 68 9.02 3.05 3.04
C GLU A 68 7.70 2.27 2.83
N ALA A 69 6.59 2.96 2.61
CA ALA A 69 5.31 2.34 2.32
C ALA A 69 5.28 1.67 0.94
N LEU A 70 5.99 2.25 -0.03
CA LEU A 70 6.19 1.69 -1.38
C LEU A 70 7.13 0.48 -1.34
N ASP A 71 8.23 0.58 -0.59
CA ASP A 71 9.18 -0.54 -0.42
C ASP A 71 8.56 -1.73 0.31
N ALA A 72 7.57 -1.49 1.17
CA ALA A 72 6.79 -2.52 1.84
C ALA A 72 5.74 -3.20 0.93
N ILE A 73 5.65 -2.84 -0.36
CA ILE A 73 4.79 -3.55 -1.32
C ILE A 73 5.39 -4.92 -1.60
N LEU A 74 4.60 -5.96 -1.37
CA LEU A 74 5.03 -7.33 -1.61
C LEU A 74 5.07 -7.58 -3.13
N PRO A 75 6.13 -8.22 -3.64
CA PRO A 75 6.17 -8.61 -5.04
C PRO A 75 5.00 -9.57 -5.32
N PRO A 76 4.35 -9.46 -6.50
CA PRO A 76 3.23 -10.32 -6.83
C PRO A 76 3.68 -11.79 -6.86
N ALA A 77 2.92 -12.67 -6.22
CA ALA A 77 3.19 -14.10 -6.26
C ALA A 77 3.14 -14.59 -7.71
N ARG A 78 4.22 -15.23 -8.15
CA ARG A 78 4.27 -15.87 -9.48
C ARG A 78 3.15 -16.93 -9.53
N PRO A 79 2.33 -16.97 -10.59
CA PRO A 79 1.19 -17.89 -10.66
C PRO A 79 1.61 -19.32 -11.02
N THR A 80 2.59 -19.90 -10.33
CA THR A 80 3.01 -21.30 -10.50
C THR A 80 1.98 -22.28 -9.94
N ASP A 81 1.24 -21.86 -8.92
CA ASP A 81 0.25 -22.71 -8.22
C ASP A 81 -1.14 -22.64 -8.88
N LYS A 82 -1.32 -21.77 -9.87
CA LYS A 82 -2.57 -21.64 -10.62
C LYS A 82 -2.57 -22.60 -11.80
N ALA A 83 -3.76 -23.06 -12.19
CA ALA A 83 -3.92 -23.89 -13.36
C ALA A 83 -3.38 -23.18 -14.61
N LEU A 84 -2.70 -23.93 -15.48
CA LEU A 84 -2.15 -23.41 -16.73
C LEU A 84 -3.23 -22.69 -17.53
N ARG A 85 -2.94 -21.46 -17.92
CA ARG A 85 -3.74 -20.65 -18.85
C ARG A 85 -2.77 -20.06 -19.86
N LEU A 86 -2.87 -20.51 -21.10
CA LEU A 86 -2.02 -20.06 -22.20
C LEU A 86 -2.92 -19.59 -23.35
N PRO A 87 -3.28 -18.30 -23.39
CA PRO A 87 -3.97 -17.75 -24.55
C PRO A 87 -3.04 -17.80 -25.75
N LEU A 88 -3.44 -18.55 -26.79
CA LEU A 88 -2.68 -18.66 -28.03
C LEU A 88 -2.70 -17.29 -28.74
N GLN A 89 -1.53 -16.73 -28.99
CA GLN A 89 -1.39 -15.47 -29.73
C GLN A 89 -1.38 -15.72 -31.24
N ASP A 90 -0.47 -16.58 -31.68
CA ASP A 90 -0.33 -16.96 -33.08
C ASP A 90 -0.04 -18.46 -33.20
N VAL A 91 -0.47 -19.04 -34.31
CA VAL A 91 -0.18 -20.44 -34.64
C VAL A 91 0.67 -20.46 -35.90
N TYR A 92 1.89 -20.96 -35.78
CA TYR A 92 2.81 -21.11 -36.91
C TYR A 92 2.91 -22.57 -37.33
N LYS A 93 2.95 -22.79 -38.66
CA LYS A 93 3.40 -24.06 -39.24
C LYS A 93 4.83 -23.87 -39.71
N ILE A 94 5.78 -24.43 -38.96
CA ILE A 94 7.19 -24.45 -39.35
C ILE A 94 7.36 -25.65 -40.28
N GLY A 95 7.82 -25.39 -41.51
CA GLY A 95 8.16 -26.39 -42.53
C GLY A 95 9.66 -26.45 -42.77
#